data_AF-A0A1M3N9T5-F1
#
_entry.id   AF-A0A1M3N9T5-F1
#
_cell.length_a   1.000
_cell.length_b   1.000
_cell.length_c   1.000
_cell.angle_alpha   90.00
_cell.angle_beta   90.00
_cell.angle_gamma   90.00
#
_symmetry.space_group_name_H-M   'P 1'
#
loop_
_entity.id
_entity.type
_entity.pdbx_description
1 polymer ?
#
loop_
_entity_poly.entity_id
_entity_poly.type
_entity_poly.pdbx_seq_one_letter_code
_entity_poly.pdbx_strand_id
1 'polypeptide(L)'
;MAERGRPAIITWFRVYAGATVVLYVIAFLALCQFLTPAVPVEGYPTVAESTTVLVLGLLVVAFSGLFAVAALVPYKPWGWTVGLIAICLGLSSCTAVAAIPLLIYWMKPATKAAFGRL
;
A
#
# COMPACT_ATOMS: atom_id res chain seq x y z
N MET A 1 7.21 -28.97 19.37
CA MET A 1 6.02 -28.16 19.74
C MET A 1 5.58 -27.41 18.50
N ALA A 2 4.52 -27.88 17.85
CA ALA A 2 4.06 -27.35 16.57
C ALA A 2 3.16 -26.13 16.84
N GLU A 3 3.68 -24.92 16.66
CA GLU A 3 2.80 -23.77 16.48
C GLU A 3 2.10 -23.91 15.13
N ARG A 4 0.88 -24.48 15.16
CA ARG A 4 -0.13 -24.37 14.09
C ARG A 4 -0.69 -22.93 13.99
N GLY A 5 0.14 -21.93 14.29
CA GLY A 5 -0.20 -20.52 14.26
C GLY A 5 0.06 -19.98 12.86
N ARG A 6 -0.93 -19.27 12.29
CA ARG A 6 -0.87 -18.59 11.00
C ARG A 6 0.51 -17.99 10.74
N PRO A 7 1.11 -18.15 9.53
CA PRO A 7 2.48 -17.74 9.30
C PRO A 7 2.64 -16.25 9.60
N ALA A 8 3.55 -15.93 10.53
CA ALA A 8 3.74 -14.57 11.06
C ALA A 8 3.94 -13.51 9.97
N ILE A 9 4.45 -13.91 8.81
CA ILE A 9 4.61 -13.06 7.64
C ILE A 9 3.31 -12.41 7.16
N ILE A 10 2.15 -13.07 7.34
CA ILE A 10 0.85 -12.50 6.95
C ILE A 10 0.49 -11.34 7.87
N THR A 11 0.82 -11.45 9.16
CA THR A 11 0.65 -10.35 10.11
C THR A 11 1.58 -9.19 9.75
N TRP A 12 2.86 -9.47 9.46
CA TRP A 12 3.81 -8.44 8.99
C TRP A 12 3.35 -7.77 7.69
N PHE A 13 2.76 -8.53 6.77
CA PHE A 13 2.17 -7.97 5.56
C PHE A 13 1.00 -7.03 5.83
N ARG A 14 0.11 -7.37 6.78
CA ARG A 14 -0.99 -6.48 7.15
C ARG A 14 -0.49 -5.20 7.82
N VAL A 15 0.52 -5.30 8.68
CA VAL A 15 1.18 -4.13 9.29
C VAL A 15 1.82 -3.26 8.22
N TYR A 16 2.55 -3.88 7.29
CA TYR A 16 3.14 -3.21 6.12
C TYR A 16 2.08 -2.50 5.28
N ALA A 17 1.03 -3.20 4.86
CA ALA A 17 -0.03 -2.63 4.04
C ALA A 17 -0.77 -1.50 4.77
N GLY A 18 -1.05 -1.65 6.05
CA GLY A 18 -1.64 -0.61 6.89
C GLY A 18 -0.74 0.62 7.02
N ALA A 19 0.56 0.42 7.24
CA ALA A 19 1.53 1.52 7.27
C ALA A 19 1.61 2.26 5.93
N THR A 20 1.58 1.53 4.81
CA THR A 20 1.56 2.14 3.47
C THR A 20 0.28 2.94 3.22
N VAL A 21 -0.89 2.47 3.70
CA VAL A 21 -2.13 3.27 3.67
C VAL A 21 -1.97 4.57 4.43
N VAL A 22 -1.40 4.53 5.65
CA VAL A 22 -1.16 5.74 6.46
C VAL A 22 -0.24 6.71 5.71
N LEU A 23 0.83 6.22 5.08
CA LEU A 23 1.72 7.05 4.26
C LEU A 23 0.98 7.71 3.10
N TYR A 24 0.11 6.97 2.38
CA TYR A 24 -0.69 7.55 1.30
C TYR A 24 -1.72 8.56 1.81
N VAL A 25 -2.32 8.34 2.98
CA VAL A 25 -3.23 9.31 3.59
C VAL A 25 -2.48 10.59 3.95
N ILE A 26 -1.28 10.50 4.52
CA ILE A 26 -0.43 11.67 4.80
C ILE A 26 -0.09 12.41 3.50
N ALA A 27 0.32 11.69 2.45
CA ALA A 27 0.61 12.28 1.14
C ALA A 27 -0.61 12.97 0.53
N PHE A 28 -1.80 12.37 0.65
CA PHE A 28 -3.05 12.97 0.20
C PHE A 28 -3.39 14.27 0.96
N LEU A 29 -3.26 14.26 2.30
CA LEU A 29 -3.49 15.46 3.11
C LEU A 29 -2.50 16.58 2.77
N ALA A 30 -1.24 16.23 2.49
CA ALA A 30 -0.24 17.18 2.01
C ALA A 30 -0.62 17.76 0.63
N LEU A 31 -1.12 16.93 -0.30
CA LEU A 31 -1.63 17.41 -1.59
C LEU A 31 -2.84 18.34 -1.45
N CYS A 32 -3.75 18.07 -0.50
CA CYS A 32 -4.90 18.94 -0.23
C CYS A 32 -4.49 20.36 0.24
N GLN A 33 -3.32 20.51 0.89
CA GLN A 33 -2.80 21.83 1.26
C GLN A 33 -2.52 22.72 0.03
N PHE A 34 -2.20 22.12 -1.12
CA PHE A 34 -1.98 22.86 -2.37
C PHE A 34 -3.29 23.30 -3.03
N LEU A 35 -4.41 22.60 -2.76
CA LEU A 35 -5.75 22.99 -3.25
C LEU A 35 -6.42 24.03 -2.36
N THR A 36 -6.10 24.01 -1.06
CA THR A 36 -6.64 24.93 -0.05
C THR A 36 -5.52 25.49 0.81
N PRO A 37 -4.70 26.41 0.25
CA PRO A 37 -3.56 26.94 0.97
C PRO A 37 -4.03 27.72 2.20
N ALA A 38 -3.71 27.22 3.39
CA ALA A 38 -4.01 27.90 4.66
C ALA A 38 -3.17 29.18 4.85
N VAL A 39 -2.06 29.28 4.13
CA VAL A 39 -1.20 30.47 4.04
C VAL A 39 -1.29 31.02 2.62
N PRO A 40 -1.61 32.31 2.41
CA PRO A 40 -1.61 32.89 1.08
C PRO A 40 -0.20 32.83 0.50
N VAL A 41 0.00 32.01 -0.53
CA VAL A 41 1.25 31.96 -1.30
C VAL A 41 1.03 32.84 -2.53
N GLU A 42 1.86 33.87 -2.72
CA GLU A 42 1.85 34.66 -3.96
C GLU A 42 2.31 33.76 -5.11
N GLY A 43 1.41 33.53 -6.07
CA GLY A 43 1.58 32.58 -7.16
C GLY A 43 0.46 31.55 -7.15
N TYR A 44 -0.71 31.93 -7.67
CA TYR A 44 -1.78 30.96 -7.91
C TYR A 44 -1.25 29.84 -8.80
N PRO A 45 -1.53 28.56 -8.47
CA PRO A 45 -1.17 27.47 -9.36
C PRO A 45 -1.88 27.70 -10.70
N THR A 46 -1.11 27.61 -11.78
CA THR A 46 -1.64 27.56 -13.13
C THR A 46 -2.65 26.41 -13.26
N VAL A 47 -3.52 26.48 -14.28
CA VAL A 47 -4.49 25.41 -14.55
C VAL A 47 -3.79 24.04 -14.72
N ALA A 48 -2.56 24.06 -15.27
CA ALA A 48 -1.71 22.88 -15.38
C ALA A 48 -1.34 22.29 -14.01
N GLU A 49 -0.87 23.11 -13.06
CA GLU A 49 -0.48 22.67 -11.72
C GLU A 49 -1.67 22.14 -10.92
N SER A 50 -2.84 22.79 -11.03
CA SER A 50 -4.07 22.32 -10.39
C SER A 50 -4.52 20.95 -10.92
N THR A 51 -4.38 20.74 -12.24
CA THR A 51 -4.68 19.46 -12.89
C THR A 51 -3.71 18.37 -12.42
N THR A 52 -2.42 18.67 -12.30
CA THR A 52 -1.41 17.74 -11.78
C THR A 52 -1.71 17.31 -10.35
N VAL A 53 -2.08 18.25 -9.46
CA VAL A 53 -2.44 17.94 -8.07
C VAL A 53 -3.68 17.04 -8.01
N LEU A 54 -4.70 17.29 -8.84
CA LEU A 54 -5.89 16.45 -8.91
C LEU A 54 -5.57 15.03 -9.40
N VAL A 55 -4.78 14.89 -10.46
CA VAL A 55 -4.38 13.58 -11.01
C VAL A 55 -3.55 12.80 -9.98
N LEU A 56 -2.58 13.44 -9.33
CA LEU A 56 -1.78 12.81 -8.28
C LEU A 56 -2.65 12.43 -7.07
N GLY A 57 -3.58 13.29 -6.65
CA GLY A 57 -4.51 13.00 -5.57
C GLY A 57 -5.38 11.77 -5.88
N LEU A 58 -5.91 11.67 -7.10
CA LEU A 58 -6.70 10.53 -7.54
C LEU A 58 -5.89 9.23 -7.55
N LEU A 59 -4.64 9.28 -8.01
CA LEU A 59 -3.72 8.13 -7.97
C LEU A 59 -3.44 7.70 -6.53
N VAL A 60 -3.12 8.65 -5.64
CA VAL A 60 -2.86 8.36 -4.22
C VAL A 60 -4.06 7.69 -3.56
N VAL A 61 -5.28 8.16 -3.83
CA VAL A 61 -6.52 7.54 -3.32
C VAL A 61 -6.69 6.13 -3.87
N ALA A 62 -6.47 5.93 -5.17
CA ALA A 62 -6.58 4.61 -5.80
C ALA A 62 -5.56 3.61 -5.20
N PHE A 63 -4.30 4.01 -5.04
CA PHE A 63 -3.27 3.18 -4.42
C PHE A 63 -3.57 2.91 -2.95
N SER A 64 -3.99 3.92 -2.19
CA SER A 64 -4.42 3.76 -0.80
C SER A 64 -5.55 2.73 -0.67
N GLY A 65 -6.56 2.81 -1.54
CA GLY A 65 -7.65 1.84 -1.59
C GLY A 65 -7.16 0.42 -1.86
N LEU A 66 -6.24 0.24 -2.82
CA LEU A 66 -5.64 -1.07 -3.12
C LEU A 66 -4.92 -1.65 -1.90
N PHE A 67 -4.08 -0.85 -1.23
CA PHE A 67 -3.35 -1.31 -0.04
C PHE A 67 -4.29 -1.56 1.15
N ALA A 68 -5.37 -0.80 1.29
CA ALA A 68 -6.40 -1.02 2.32
C ALA A 68 -7.12 -2.36 2.09
N VAL A 69 -7.52 -2.65 0.84
CA VAL A 69 -8.10 -3.94 0.46
C VAL A 69 -7.09 -5.08 0.71
N ALA A 70 -5.81 -4.85 0.39
CA ALA A 70 -4.76 -5.83 0.63
C ALA A 70 -4.53 -6.11 2.13
N ALA A 71 -4.63 -5.09 2.99
CA ALA A 71 -4.54 -5.25 4.45
C ALA A 71 -5.71 -6.08 5.02
N LEU A 72 -6.91 -5.94 4.43
CA LEU A 72 -8.12 -6.62 4.87
C LEU A 72 -8.38 -7.94 4.12
N VAL A 73 -7.44 -8.41 3.30
CA VAL A 73 -7.66 -9.56 2.43
C VAL A 73 -7.92 -10.84 3.26
N PRO A 74 -8.96 -11.62 2.93
CA PRO A 74 -9.24 -12.90 3.58
C PRO A 74 -8.25 -13.99 3.12
N TYR A 75 -8.13 -15.05 3.90
CA TYR A 75 -7.33 -16.25 3.58
C TYR A 75 -7.95 -17.06 2.43
N LYS A 76 -7.96 -16.49 1.22
CA LYS A 76 -8.46 -17.10 -0.02
C LYS A 76 -7.36 -17.08 -1.09
N PRO A 77 -7.40 -17.98 -2.09
CA PRO A 77 -6.33 -18.09 -3.08
C PRO A 77 -6.13 -16.82 -3.92
N TRP A 78 -7.18 -16.01 -4.12
CA TRP A 78 -7.08 -14.72 -4.78
C TRP A 78 -6.40 -13.65 -3.89
N GLY A 79 -6.52 -13.76 -2.57
CA GLY A 79 -5.90 -12.83 -1.61
C GLY A 79 -4.37 -12.90 -1.63
N TRP A 80 -3.81 -14.08 -1.90
CA TRP A 80 -2.35 -14.21 -2.09
C TRP A 80 -1.86 -13.39 -3.29
N THR A 81 -2.61 -13.41 -4.40
CA THR A 81 -2.28 -12.65 -5.61
C THR A 81 -2.39 -11.15 -5.36
N VAL A 82 -3.44 -10.70 -4.67
CA VAL A 82 -3.60 -9.29 -4.29
C VAL A 82 -2.44 -8.84 -3.40
N GLY A 83 -2.05 -9.64 -2.41
CA GLY A 83 -0.90 -9.35 -1.57
C GLY A 83 0.41 -9.28 -2.35
N LEU A 84 0.61 -10.20 -3.30
CA LEU A 84 1.78 -10.18 -4.19
C LEU A 84 1.83 -8.89 -5.03
N ILE A 85 0.72 -8.49 -5.65
CA ILE A 85 0.63 -7.25 -6.43
C ILE A 85 0.93 -6.05 -5.54
N ALA A 86 0.38 -5.98 -4.33
CA ALA A 86 0.65 -4.90 -3.39
C ALA A 86 2.13 -4.83 -2.97
N ILE A 87 2.79 -5.98 -2.75
CA ILE A 87 4.23 -6.02 -2.46
C ILE A 87 5.03 -5.52 -3.67
N CYS A 88 4.70 -5.96 -4.89
CA CYS A 88 5.36 -5.50 -6.11
C CYS A 88 5.21 -4.00 -6.35
N LEU A 89 4.02 -3.44 -6.13
CA LEU A 89 3.78 -1.99 -6.17
C LEU A 89 4.58 -1.24 -5.08
N GLY A 90 4.82 -1.89 -3.95
CA GLY A 90 5.67 -1.37 -2.88
C GLY A 90 7.15 -1.29 -3.23
N LEU A 91 7.63 -2.13 -4.17
CA LEU A 91 9.02 -2.12 -4.62
C LEU A 91 9.37 -0.90 -5.47
N SER A 92 8.38 -0.33 -6.16
CA SER A 92 8.56 0.91 -6.93
C SER A 92 8.49 2.18 -6.08
N SER A 93 8.38 2.05 -4.76
CA SER A 93 8.23 3.17 -3.82
C SER A 93 9.35 3.18 -2.76
N CYS A 94 9.34 4.18 -1.88
CA CYS A 94 10.28 4.29 -0.77
C CYS A 94 10.21 3.12 0.22
N THR A 95 9.17 2.29 0.15
CA THR A 95 8.95 1.09 0.96
C THR A 95 9.71 -0.15 0.47
N ALA A 96 10.53 -0.03 -0.57
CA ALA A 96 11.27 -1.16 -1.18
C ALA A 96 12.06 -1.99 -0.15
N VAL A 97 12.71 -1.34 0.81
CA VAL A 97 13.52 -2.00 1.85
C VAL A 97 12.69 -2.98 2.68
N ALA A 98 11.42 -2.65 2.97
CA ALA A 98 10.51 -3.53 3.67
C ALA A 98 9.83 -4.55 2.73
N ALA A 99 9.57 -4.16 1.48
CA ALA A 99 8.90 -5.02 0.49
C ALA A 99 9.77 -6.20 0.03
N ILE A 100 11.10 -6.04 -0.10
CA ILE A 100 12.04 -7.10 -0.51
C ILE A 100 11.98 -8.33 0.43
N PRO A 101 12.24 -8.21 1.75
CA PRO A 101 12.17 -9.37 2.63
C PRO A 101 10.76 -9.96 2.65
N LEU A 102 9.74 -9.11 2.62
CA LEU A 102 8.35 -9.56 2.56
C LEU A 102 8.08 -10.45 1.36
N LEU A 103 8.54 -10.04 0.16
CA LEU A 103 8.40 -10.81 -1.07
C LEU A 103 9.06 -12.18 -0.97
N ILE A 104 10.28 -12.24 -0.43
CA ILE A 104 11.04 -13.48 -0.25
C ILE A 104 10.26 -14.46 0.63
N TYR A 105 9.71 -14.01 1.76
CA TYR A 105 8.91 -14.86 2.64
C TYR A 105 7.49 -15.12 2.09
N TRP A 106 6.92 -14.22 1.29
CA TRP A 106 5.61 -14.38 0.66
C TRP A 106 5.59 -15.48 -0.40
N MET A 107 6.72 -15.66 -1.08
CA MET A 107 6.91 -16.71 -2.09
C MET A 107 7.08 -18.11 -1.49
N LYS A 108 7.38 -18.24 -0.19
CA LYS A 108 7.58 -19.54 0.43
C LYS A 108 6.30 -20.41 0.35
N PRO A 109 6.43 -21.73 0.16
CA PRO A 109 5.29 -22.63 0.06
C PRO A 109 4.40 -22.60 1.31
N ALA A 110 4.97 -22.33 2.48
CA ALA A 110 4.21 -22.15 3.72
C ALA A 110 3.18 -21.01 3.64
N THR A 111 3.54 -19.88 3.00
CA THR A 111 2.64 -18.74 2.84
C THR A 111 1.58 -19.04 1.77
N LYS A 112 1.96 -19.69 0.67
CA LYS A 112 1.00 -20.12 -0.37
C LYS A 112 -0.05 -21.08 0.19
N ALA A 113 0.39 -22.07 0.98
CA ALA A 113 -0.49 -23.04 1.63
C ALA A 113 -1.50 -22.36 2.57
N ALA A 114 -1.10 -21.29 3.27
CA ALA A 114 -2.00 -20.53 4.14
C ALA A 114 -3.13 -19.79 3.39
N PHE A 115 -3.00 -19.57 2.08
CA PHE A 115 -4.06 -19.04 1.21
C PHE A 115 -4.76 -20.12 0.38
N GLY A 116 -4.50 -21.41 0.63
CA GLY A 116 -5.08 -22.50 -0.14
C GLY A 116 -4.49 -22.65 -1.54
N ARG A 117 -3.26 -22.16 -1.77
CA ARG A 117 -2.47 -22.45 -2.97
C ARG A 117 -1.42 -23.51 -2.64
N LEU A 118 -1.48 -24.64 -3.33
CA LEU A 118 -0.46 -25.70 -3.31
C LEU A 118 0.14 -25.81 -4.70
#